data_AF-A0A2D4GW25-F1
#
_entry.id   AF-A0A2D4GW25-F1
#
_cell.length_a   1.000
_cell.length_b   1.000
_cell.length_c   1.000
_cell.angle_alpha   90.00
_cell.angle_beta   90.00
_cell.angle_gamma   90.00
#
_symmetry.space_group_name_H-M   'P 1'
#
loop_
_entity.id
_entity.type
_entity.pdbx_description
1 polymer ?
#
loop_
_entity_poly.entity_id
_entity_poly.type
_entity_poly.pdbx_seq_one_letter_code
_entity_poly.pdbx_strand_id
1 'polypeptide(L)'
;STSAQGNYLEAINLSFNVFDKHYINRNFDRTGQMSVVITPGVGVFEVDRLLMILTKQRMIDNGIGVDLVCMGEQPLHAVPLFKLHNRCSSGDPRLGDDYNIPHWINHSFYTSKSQLQCNSFTPRIKLAARKPQSEKAKSSRESSLGAPKETENALPIQVDYDAYDAQVFHLPGPSRALRCTTFRPVRE
;
A
#
# COMPACT_ATOMS: atom_id res chain seq x y z
N SER A 1 2.29 -1.16 -14.02
CA SER A 1 3.63 -0.95 -14.61
C SER A 1 4.18 -2.29 -15.06
N THR A 2 4.75 -2.39 -16.26
CA THR A 2 5.31 -3.66 -16.79
C THR A 2 6.45 -4.21 -15.93
N SER A 3 7.11 -3.34 -15.14
CA SER A 3 8.14 -3.74 -14.18
C SER A 3 7.70 -4.77 -13.15
N ALA A 4 6.40 -4.89 -12.84
CA ALA A 4 5.92 -5.86 -11.86
C ALA A 4 6.06 -7.31 -12.36
N GLN A 5 5.94 -7.52 -13.68
CA GLN A 5 6.04 -8.84 -14.32
C GLN A 5 7.47 -9.16 -14.78
N GLY A 6 8.48 -8.48 -14.22
CA GLY A 6 9.87 -8.68 -14.60
C GLY A 6 10.48 -9.90 -13.93
N ASN A 7 11.46 -10.53 -14.60
CA ASN A 7 12.24 -11.67 -14.10
C ASN A 7 13.28 -11.25 -13.05
N TYR A 8 12.82 -10.62 -11.97
CA TYR A 8 13.67 -10.00 -10.95
C TYR A 8 14.47 -11.05 -10.16
N LEU A 9 13.81 -12.11 -9.67
CA LEU A 9 14.48 -13.14 -8.87
C LEU A 9 15.39 -14.03 -9.71
N GLU A 10 15.06 -14.27 -10.98
CA GLU A 10 15.88 -15.02 -11.92
C GLU A 10 17.18 -14.27 -12.19
N ALA A 11 17.12 -12.95 -12.39
CA ALA A 11 18.30 -12.12 -12.58
C ALA A 11 19.22 -12.16 -11.34
N ILE A 12 18.65 -12.05 -10.14
CA ILE A 12 19.42 -12.16 -8.89
C ILE A 12 20.05 -13.55 -8.74
N ASN A 13 19.28 -14.60 -8.99
CA ASN A 13 19.78 -15.97 -8.89
C ASN A 13 20.89 -16.26 -9.92
N LEU A 14 20.83 -15.64 -11.10
CA LEU A 14 21.90 -15.69 -12.07
C LEU A 14 23.18 -15.03 -11.53
N SER A 15 23.07 -13.88 -10.87
CA SER A 15 24.21 -13.24 -10.19
C SER A 15 24.78 -14.11 -9.07
N PHE A 16 23.92 -14.74 -8.25
CA PHE A 16 24.35 -15.62 -7.17
C PHE A 16 25.12 -16.85 -7.67
N ASN A 17 24.81 -17.37 -8.86
CA ASN A 17 25.58 -18.47 -9.44
C ASN A 17 27.05 -18.11 -9.71
N VAL A 18 27.37 -16.83 -9.96
CA VAL A 18 28.77 -16.37 -10.12
C VAL A 18 29.47 -16.30 -8.78
N PHE A 19 28.75 -15.87 -7.74
CA PHE A 19 29.26 -15.70 -6.38
C PHE A 19 29.49 -17.02 -5.63
N ASP A 20 28.77 -18.09 -5.99
CA ASP A 20 28.90 -19.43 -5.40
C ASP A 20 30.32 -20.01 -5.50
N LYS A 21 31.06 -19.65 -6.56
CA LYS A 21 32.44 -20.09 -6.80
C LYS A 21 33.50 -19.07 -6.37
N HIS A 22 33.18 -18.20 -5.40
CA HIS A 22 34.14 -17.20 -4.90
C HIS A 22 35.43 -17.80 -4.30
N TYR A 23 35.43 -19.10 -4.00
CA TYR A 23 36.58 -19.81 -3.44
C TYR A 23 37.63 -20.13 -4.50
N ILE A 24 37.24 -20.11 -5.79
CA ILE A 24 38.14 -20.32 -6.92
C ILE A 24 38.72 -18.95 -7.31
N ASN A 25 40.05 -18.83 -7.32
CA ASN A 25 40.76 -17.57 -7.63
C ASN A 25 40.42 -16.42 -6.69
N ARG A 26 40.56 -16.65 -5.38
CA ARG A 26 40.31 -15.63 -4.36
C ARG A 26 41.33 -14.49 -4.46
N ASN A 27 40.83 -13.27 -4.66
CA ASN A 27 41.62 -12.06 -4.54
C ASN A 27 41.76 -11.69 -3.05
N PHE A 28 42.98 -11.41 -2.59
CA PHE A 28 43.23 -10.96 -1.22
C PHE A 28 42.93 -9.46 -1.01
N ASP A 29 42.87 -8.68 -2.09
CA ASP A 29 42.69 -7.22 -2.05
C ASP A 29 41.23 -6.75 -2.13
N ARG A 30 40.27 -7.68 -2.28
CA ARG A 30 38.84 -7.39 -2.44
C ARG A 30 38.03 -8.25 -1.49
N THR A 31 37.26 -7.60 -0.63
CA THR A 31 36.35 -8.24 0.32
C THR A 31 34.93 -7.75 0.15
N GLY A 32 33.95 -8.62 0.41
CA GLY A 32 32.53 -8.29 0.32
C GLY A 32 31.93 -8.59 -1.05
N GLN A 33 30.69 -9.07 -1.05
CA GLN A 33 29.91 -9.34 -2.25
C GLN A 33 28.58 -8.59 -2.14
N MET A 34 28.29 -7.79 -3.15
CA MET A 34 27.03 -7.05 -3.22
C MET A 34 26.47 -7.14 -4.64
N SER A 35 25.15 -7.29 -4.73
CA SER A 35 24.38 -7.28 -5.97
C SER A 35 23.43 -6.08 -5.93
N VAL A 36 23.57 -5.17 -6.89
CA VAL A 36 22.70 -3.99 -7.02
C VAL A 36 21.79 -4.19 -8.22
N VAL A 37 20.49 -4.09 -8.01
CA VAL A 37 19.47 -4.22 -9.05
C VAL A 37 18.76 -2.88 -9.22
N ILE A 38 18.81 -2.33 -10.43
CA ILE A 38 18.15 -1.07 -10.77
C ILE A 38 16.87 -1.40 -11.53
N THR A 39 15.73 -0.90 -11.05
CA THR A 39 14.42 -1.11 -11.67
C THR A 39 13.76 0.23 -12.05
N PRO A 40 13.13 0.34 -13.23
CA PRO A 40 12.29 1.48 -13.56
C PRO A 40 10.96 1.51 -12.77
N GLY A 41 10.66 0.47 -11.98
CA GLY A 41 9.43 0.34 -11.21
C GLY A 41 9.44 0.99 -9.82
N VAL A 42 8.36 0.75 -9.09
CA VAL A 42 8.12 1.25 -7.72
C VAL A 42 8.53 0.23 -6.63
N GLY A 43 9.12 -0.90 -7.01
CA GLY A 43 9.53 -1.96 -6.08
C GLY A 43 8.47 -3.05 -5.81
N VAL A 44 7.46 -3.18 -6.68
CA VAL A 44 6.48 -4.28 -6.63
C VAL A 44 6.83 -5.30 -7.71
N PHE A 45 6.91 -6.58 -7.35
CA PHE A 45 7.27 -7.68 -8.25
C PHE A 45 6.34 -8.89 -8.08
N GLU A 46 5.98 -9.54 -9.18
CA GLU A 46 5.26 -10.81 -9.19
C GLU A 46 6.29 -11.94 -9.29
N VAL A 47 6.30 -12.84 -8.30
CA VAL A 47 7.37 -13.83 -8.16
C VAL A 47 6.84 -15.19 -7.69
N ASP A 48 7.56 -16.25 -8.03
CA ASP A 48 7.25 -17.59 -7.56
C ASP A 48 7.71 -17.80 -6.12
N ARG A 49 6.84 -18.39 -5.29
CA ARG A 49 7.11 -18.64 -3.86
C ARG A 49 8.34 -19.51 -3.63
N LEU A 50 8.50 -20.57 -4.44
CA LEU A 50 9.67 -21.47 -4.34
C LEU A 50 10.96 -20.74 -4.70
N LEU A 51 10.92 -19.90 -5.73
CA LEU A 51 12.08 -19.14 -6.19
C LEU A 51 12.50 -18.12 -5.13
N MET A 52 11.54 -17.43 -4.52
CA MET A 52 11.79 -16.48 -3.41
C MET A 52 12.49 -17.17 -2.23
N ILE A 53 12.01 -18.36 -1.82
CA ILE A 53 12.61 -19.10 -0.70
C ILE A 53 14.05 -19.51 -1.04
N LEU A 54 14.28 -20.01 -2.26
CA LEU A 54 15.61 -20.38 -2.74
C LEU A 54 16.58 -19.17 -2.75
N THR A 55 16.13 -18.03 -3.27
CA THR A 55 16.93 -16.80 -3.32
C THR A 55 17.27 -16.31 -1.92
N LYS A 56 16.30 -16.31 -1.00
CA LYS A 56 16.52 -15.94 0.41
C LYS A 56 17.58 -16.83 1.05
N GLN A 57 17.48 -18.15 0.88
CA GLN A 57 18.44 -19.11 1.44
C GLN A 57 19.86 -18.86 0.91
N ARG A 58 20.00 -18.75 -0.42
CA ARG A 58 21.29 -18.50 -1.07
C ARG A 58 21.94 -17.19 -0.65
N MET A 59 21.13 -16.15 -0.44
CA MET A 59 21.60 -14.86 0.03
C MET A 59 22.19 -14.96 1.44
N ILE A 60 21.51 -15.67 2.34
CA ILE A 60 21.97 -15.87 3.72
C ILE A 60 23.23 -16.75 3.76
N ASP A 61 23.24 -17.85 3.01
CA ASP A 61 24.34 -18.82 3.03
C ASP A 61 25.65 -18.22 2.50
N ASN A 62 25.59 -17.43 1.42
CA ASN A 62 26.76 -16.78 0.83
C ASN A 62 27.06 -15.39 1.43
N GLY A 63 26.15 -14.84 2.24
CA GLY A 63 26.30 -13.50 2.81
C GLY A 63 26.37 -12.37 1.78
N ILE A 64 25.66 -12.50 0.65
CA ILE A 64 25.66 -11.50 -0.43
C ILE A 64 24.59 -10.45 -0.13
N GLY A 65 24.97 -9.17 -0.06
CA GLY A 65 24.00 -8.09 0.10
C GLY A 65 23.24 -7.81 -1.20
N VAL A 66 21.91 -7.67 -1.15
CA VAL A 66 21.10 -7.24 -2.30
C VAL A 66 20.57 -5.83 -2.05
N ASP A 67 20.80 -4.92 -2.99
CA ASP A 67 20.28 -3.55 -2.98
C ASP A 67 19.41 -3.29 -4.21
N LEU A 68 18.20 -2.78 -3.98
CA LEU A 68 17.21 -2.45 -4.98
C LEU A 68 17.10 -0.94 -5.14
N VAL A 69 17.38 -0.44 -6.35
CA VAL A 69 17.22 0.98 -6.69
C VAL A 69 15.99 1.16 -7.57
N CYS A 70 14.97 1.82 -7.05
CA CYS A 70 13.72 2.12 -7.76
C CYS A 70 13.79 3.51 -8.40
N MET A 71 13.56 3.61 -9.71
CA MET A 71 13.44 4.89 -10.42
C MET A 71 12.00 5.43 -10.43
N GLY A 72 11.02 4.62 -10.06
CA GLY A 72 9.63 5.06 -9.92
C GLY A 72 9.41 5.93 -8.68
N GLU A 73 8.31 6.65 -8.64
CA GLU A 73 7.87 7.38 -7.44
C GLU A 73 7.62 6.40 -6.28
N GLN A 74 8.00 6.80 -5.07
CA GLN A 74 7.78 5.98 -3.87
C GLN A 74 6.28 5.82 -3.62
N PRO A 75 5.76 4.58 -3.56
CA PRO A 75 4.34 4.35 -3.34
C PRO A 75 3.95 4.54 -1.86
N LEU A 76 2.65 4.68 -1.59
CA LEU A 76 2.08 4.79 -0.23
C LEU A 76 1.96 3.46 0.53
N HIS A 77 2.41 2.34 -0.05
CA HIS A 77 2.44 1.04 0.58
C HIS A 77 3.89 0.60 0.84
N ALA A 78 4.06 -0.37 1.75
CA ALA A 78 5.38 -0.91 2.08
C ALA A 78 5.99 -1.63 0.87
N VAL A 79 7.24 -1.28 0.57
CA VAL A 79 8.08 -1.85 -0.49
C VAL A 79 9.44 -2.26 0.11
N PRO A 80 10.20 -3.16 -0.54
CA PRO A 80 9.85 -3.99 -1.70
C PRO A 80 8.66 -4.92 -1.41
N LEU A 81 7.78 -5.12 -2.38
CA LEU A 81 6.58 -5.96 -2.24
C LEU A 81 6.60 -7.07 -3.29
N PHE A 82 6.48 -8.31 -2.83
CA PHE A 82 6.38 -9.49 -3.67
C PHE A 82 4.97 -10.03 -3.66
N LYS A 83 4.33 -10.04 -4.83
CA LYS A 83 3.08 -10.75 -5.08
C LYS A 83 3.42 -12.17 -5.48
N LEU A 84 3.01 -13.15 -4.67
CA LEU A 84 3.34 -14.55 -4.89
C LEU A 84 2.37 -15.18 -5.90
N HIS A 85 2.90 -15.86 -6.92
CA HIS A 85 2.06 -16.69 -7.77
C HIS A 85 1.57 -17.92 -6.98
N ASN A 86 0.29 -17.95 -6.63
CA ASN A 86 -0.30 -19.12 -5.99
C ASN A 86 -0.65 -20.18 -7.04
N ARG A 87 0.34 -21.01 -7.40
CA ARG A 87 0.12 -22.19 -8.26
C ARG A 87 -0.59 -23.34 -7.51
N CYS A 88 -0.75 -23.27 -6.19
CA CYS A 88 -1.26 -24.37 -5.36
C CYS A 88 -2.76 -24.28 -5.03
N SER A 89 -3.47 -23.22 -5.43
CA SER A 89 -4.91 -23.09 -5.16
C SER A 89 -5.69 -22.82 -6.45
N SER A 90 -5.72 -23.82 -7.33
CA SER A 90 -6.57 -23.84 -8.52
C SER A 90 -8.03 -24.13 -8.16
N GLY A 91 -8.68 -23.29 -7.34
CA GLY A 91 -10.10 -23.54 -7.05
C GLY A 91 -10.88 -22.60 -6.15
N ASP A 92 -10.26 -21.73 -5.33
CA ASP A 92 -11.04 -20.82 -4.48
C ASP A 92 -10.78 -19.34 -4.83
N PRO A 93 -11.72 -18.65 -5.49
CA PRO A 93 -11.62 -17.22 -5.78
C PRO A 93 -11.68 -16.33 -4.53
N ARG A 94 -11.83 -16.91 -3.33
CA ARG A 94 -11.84 -16.19 -2.05
C ARG A 94 -10.46 -16.02 -1.42
N LEU A 95 -9.46 -16.76 -1.89
CA LEU A 95 -8.10 -16.64 -1.38
C LEU A 95 -7.43 -15.46 -2.11
N GLY A 96 -7.40 -14.31 -1.43
CA GLY A 96 -6.80 -13.08 -1.96
C GLY A 96 -5.34 -13.27 -2.37
N ASP A 97 -4.81 -12.29 -3.11
CA ASP A 97 -3.40 -12.28 -3.52
C ASP A 97 -2.48 -12.39 -2.28
N ASP A 98 -1.57 -13.37 -2.28
CA ASP A 98 -0.56 -13.54 -1.24
C ASP A 98 0.57 -12.53 -1.45
N TYR A 99 0.81 -11.67 -0.45
CA TYR A 99 1.88 -10.67 -0.48
C TYR A 99 2.97 -10.97 0.54
N ASN A 100 4.23 -10.69 0.17
CA ASN A 100 5.39 -10.82 1.03
C ASN A 100 6.30 -9.59 0.93
N ILE A 101 6.84 -9.15 2.07
CA ILE A 101 7.82 -8.06 2.14
C ILE A 101 9.16 -8.68 2.52
N PRO A 102 10.15 -8.75 1.61
CA PRO A 102 11.44 -9.35 1.89
C PRO A 102 12.28 -8.41 2.77
N HIS A 103 12.49 -8.79 4.02
CA HIS A 103 13.37 -8.05 4.95
C HIS A 103 14.86 -8.19 4.66
N TRP A 104 15.23 -9.05 3.71
CA TRP A 104 16.61 -9.37 3.35
C TRP A 104 17.14 -8.50 2.19
N ILE A 105 16.31 -7.61 1.64
CA ILE A 105 16.67 -6.70 0.54
C ILE A 105 16.75 -5.28 1.09
N ASN A 106 17.87 -4.61 0.84
CA ASN A 106 17.94 -3.16 0.98
C ASN A 106 17.28 -2.50 -0.22
N HIS A 107 16.60 -1.38 -0.02
CA HIS A 107 16.00 -0.66 -1.12
C HIS A 107 16.12 0.85 -0.94
N SER A 108 16.25 1.53 -2.07
CA SER A 108 16.35 2.98 -2.17
C SER A 108 15.56 3.49 -3.37
N PHE A 109 15.04 4.72 -3.27
CA PHE A 109 14.38 5.41 -4.37
C PHE A 109 15.29 6.47 -4.97
N TYR A 110 15.48 6.42 -6.28
CA TYR A 110 16.22 7.44 -6.99
C TYR A 110 15.33 8.67 -7.19
N THR A 111 15.83 9.84 -6.78
CA THR A 111 15.17 11.12 -7.00
C THR A 111 16.10 12.08 -7.73
N SER A 112 15.65 12.60 -8.87
CA SER A 112 16.39 13.65 -9.59
C SER A 112 16.09 15.02 -8.98
N LYS A 113 17.10 15.88 -8.89
CA LYS A 113 16.93 17.29 -8.47
C LYS A 113 15.92 18.06 -9.32
N SER A 114 15.71 17.66 -10.58
CA SER A 114 14.70 18.24 -11.48
C SER A 114 13.27 17.71 -11.26
N GLN A 115 13.08 16.56 -10.61
CA GLN A 115 11.76 15.96 -10.39
C GLN A 115 10.98 16.61 -9.24
N LEU A 116 11.64 17.36 -8.35
CA LEU A 116 11.01 18.06 -7.22
C LEU A 116 9.89 19.05 -7.65
N GLN A 117 9.86 19.45 -8.92
CA GLN A 117 8.83 20.35 -9.47
C GLN A 117 7.56 19.62 -9.96
N CYS A 118 7.56 18.28 -10.03
CA CYS A 118 6.43 17.46 -10.49
C CYS A 118 6.23 16.21 -9.61
N ASN A 119 6.21 16.37 -8.29
CA ASN A 119 5.90 15.29 -7.33
C ASN A 119 4.38 15.11 -7.12
N SER A 120 3.55 15.31 -8.15
CA SER A 120 2.11 15.05 -7.98
C SER A 120 1.84 13.56 -8.11
N PHE A 121 1.94 12.84 -6.98
CA PHE A 121 1.26 11.56 -6.85
C PHE A 121 -0.20 11.78 -7.23
N THR A 122 -0.63 11.25 -8.37
CA THR A 122 -2.02 11.38 -8.82
C THR A 122 -2.75 10.12 -8.36
N PRO A 123 -3.45 10.15 -7.20
CA PRO A 123 -4.21 9.01 -6.74
C PRO A 123 -5.26 8.67 -7.81
N ARG A 124 -5.20 7.45 -8.35
CA ARG A 124 -6.16 6.95 -9.35
C ARG A 124 -7.54 6.62 -8.77
N ILE A 125 -7.73 6.85 -7.48
CA ILE A 125 -9.03 6.73 -6.82
C ILE A 125 -9.83 7.99 -7.18
N LYS A 126 -10.57 7.92 -8.28
CA LYS A 126 -11.63 8.90 -8.56
C LYS A 126 -12.72 8.70 -7.52
N LEU A 127 -12.73 9.53 -6.48
CA LEU A 127 -13.89 9.67 -5.60
C LEU A 127 -15.10 10.01 -6.50
N ALA A 128 -16.17 9.22 -6.38
CA ALA A 128 -17.40 9.48 -7.12
C ALA A 128 -17.86 10.90 -6.80
N ALA A 129 -18.08 11.72 -7.83
CA ALA A 129 -18.56 13.08 -7.64
C ALA A 129 -19.94 13.03 -6.96
N ARG A 130 -20.07 13.60 -5.76
CA ARG A 130 -21.37 13.89 -5.17
C ARG A 130 -22.07 14.89 -6.10
N LYS A 131 -23.16 14.47 -6.75
CA LYS A 131 -23.98 15.38 -7.55
C LYS A 131 -24.67 16.37 -6.60
N PRO A 132 -24.44 17.69 -6.70
CA PRO A 132 -25.27 18.65 -5.99
C PRO A 132 -26.66 18.66 -6.65
N GLN A 133 -27.69 18.28 -5.90
CA GLN A 133 -29.06 18.62 -6.26
C GLN A 133 -29.20 20.14 -6.10
N SER A 134 -29.15 20.89 -7.21
CA SER A 134 -29.58 22.27 -7.20
C SER A 134 -31.07 22.32 -7.58
N GLU A 135 -31.85 22.81 -6.62
CA GLU A 135 -33.22 23.26 -6.83
C GLU A 135 -33.27 24.31 -7.95
N LYS A 136 -34.23 24.18 -8.87
CA LYS A 136 -34.82 25.34 -9.53
C LYS A 136 -36.32 25.18 -9.67
N ALA A 137 -36.99 26.14 -9.03
CA ALA A 137 -38.41 26.35 -9.02
C ALA A 137 -38.92 26.98 -10.34
N LYS A 138 -40.16 26.59 -10.67
CA LYS A 138 -41.24 27.32 -11.38
C LYS A 138 -41.11 27.60 -12.90
N SER A 139 -41.92 26.85 -13.66
CA SER A 139 -42.71 27.37 -14.77
C SER A 139 -44.10 26.72 -14.70
N SER A 140 -45.12 27.57 -14.75
CA SER A 140 -46.53 27.31 -14.47
C SER A 140 -47.25 26.66 -15.65
N ARG A 141 -47.99 25.57 -15.40
CA ARG A 141 -49.27 25.24 -16.06
C ARG A 141 -50.03 24.20 -15.22
N GLU A 142 -51.29 24.51 -14.96
CA GLU A 142 -52.22 23.81 -14.08
C GLU A 142 -52.55 22.39 -14.56
N SER A 143 -52.68 21.43 -13.62
CA SER A 143 -53.89 20.61 -13.42
C SER A 143 -53.61 19.33 -12.59
N SER A 144 -54.46 19.13 -11.58
CA SER A 144 -54.90 17.86 -10.95
C SER A 144 -53.90 16.93 -10.22
N LEU A 145 -54.10 16.88 -8.89
CA LEU A 145 -54.23 15.70 -8.00
C LEU A 145 -53.64 14.35 -8.45
N GLY A 146 -52.73 13.79 -7.65
CA GLY A 146 -52.45 12.34 -7.63
C GLY A 146 -51.09 11.96 -7.06
N ALA A 147 -51.08 11.10 -6.04
CA ALA A 147 -49.96 10.54 -5.27
C ALA A 147 -48.61 10.33 -6.01
N PRO A 148 -47.45 10.45 -5.32
CA PRO A 148 -46.20 9.95 -5.86
C PRO A 148 -46.20 8.42 -5.78
N LYS A 149 -46.13 7.83 -6.97
CA LYS A 149 -45.95 6.41 -7.23
C LYS A 149 -44.71 5.87 -6.51
N GLU A 150 -44.87 4.66 -5.99
CA GLU A 150 -43.81 3.80 -5.51
C GLU A 150 -42.62 3.83 -6.47
N THR A 151 -41.45 4.16 -5.94
CA THR A 151 -40.19 3.96 -6.66
C THR A 151 -39.66 2.61 -6.20
N GLU A 152 -39.78 1.61 -7.07
CA GLU A 152 -39.11 0.31 -6.94
C GLU A 152 -37.60 0.51 -6.84
N ASN A 153 -37.09 0.70 -5.63
CA ASN A 153 -35.72 0.48 -5.17
C ASN A 153 -35.63 0.60 -3.63
N ALA A 154 -36.66 0.13 -2.92
CA ALA A 154 -36.59 0.00 -1.47
C ALA A 154 -35.76 -1.25 -1.13
N LEU A 155 -34.46 -1.04 -0.87
CA LEU A 155 -33.69 -2.00 -0.09
C LEU A 155 -34.37 -2.15 1.28
N PRO A 156 -34.58 -3.37 1.80
CA PRO A 156 -35.23 -3.57 3.07
C PRO A 156 -34.29 -3.05 4.16
N ILE A 157 -34.78 -2.08 4.93
CA ILE A 157 -34.06 -1.32 5.97
C ILE A 157 -33.19 -0.20 5.39
N GLN A 158 -33.82 0.97 5.18
CA GLN A 158 -33.10 2.24 5.10
C GLN A 158 -32.54 2.56 6.49
N VAL A 159 -31.32 2.11 6.79
CA VAL A 159 -30.58 2.61 7.95
C VAL A 159 -30.08 3.99 7.58
N ASP A 160 -30.56 5.00 8.29
CA ASP A 160 -30.06 6.36 8.18
C ASP A 160 -28.70 6.45 8.90
N TYR A 161 -27.63 6.30 8.11
CA TYR A 161 -26.25 6.33 8.60
C TYR A 161 -25.84 7.71 9.12
N ASP A 162 -26.43 8.79 8.61
CA ASP A 162 -26.14 10.15 9.08
C ASP A 162 -26.73 10.36 10.49
N ALA A 163 -27.94 9.85 10.74
CA ALA A 163 -28.56 9.87 12.08
C ALA A 163 -27.83 8.96 13.08
N TYR A 164 -27.30 7.82 12.63
CA TYR A 164 -26.50 6.93 13.46
C TYR A 164 -25.14 7.55 13.81
N ASP A 165 -24.41 8.08 12.82
CA ASP A 165 -23.13 8.75 13.05
C ASP A 165 -23.29 9.97 13.95
N ALA A 166 -24.35 10.74 13.77
CA ALA A 166 -24.66 11.83 14.70
C ALA A 166 -24.69 11.29 16.13
N GLN A 167 -25.46 10.25 16.43
CA GLN A 167 -25.56 9.65 17.77
C GLN A 167 -24.24 9.10 18.31
N VAL A 168 -23.43 8.45 17.47
CA VAL A 168 -22.14 7.85 17.87
C VAL A 168 -21.09 8.91 18.16
N PHE A 169 -21.04 9.98 17.38
CA PHE A 169 -20.01 11.02 17.47
C PHE A 169 -20.43 12.24 18.30
N HIS A 170 -21.56 12.16 19.04
CA HIS A 170 -21.85 13.11 20.11
C HIS A 170 -20.79 12.96 21.21
N LEU A 171 -19.80 13.86 21.18
CA LEU A 171 -18.92 14.09 22.31
C LEU A 171 -19.79 14.51 23.51
N PRO A 172 -19.70 13.83 24.67
CA PRO A 172 -20.36 14.33 25.87
C PRO A 172 -19.79 15.72 26.14
N GLY A 173 -20.69 16.72 26.16
CA GLY A 173 -20.36 18.11 26.43
C GLY A 173 -19.60 18.26 27.76
N PRO A 174 -19.00 19.44 27.99
CA PRO A 174 -17.93 19.59 28.97
C PRO A 174 -18.43 19.28 30.38
N SER A 175 -18.05 18.12 30.90
CA SER A 175 -18.05 17.87 32.34
C SER A 175 -17.22 18.98 32.97
N ARG A 176 -17.90 19.94 33.61
CA ARG A 176 -17.29 20.90 34.54
C ARG A 176 -16.56 20.08 35.61
N ALA A 177 -15.29 19.77 35.36
CA ALA A 177 -14.38 19.33 36.39
C ALA A 177 -14.19 20.51 37.34
N LEU A 178 -14.93 20.51 38.45
CA LEU A 178 -14.59 21.31 39.62
C LEU A 178 -13.18 20.87 40.04
N ARG A 179 -12.18 21.67 39.68
CA ARG A 179 -10.82 21.53 40.22
C ARG A 179 -10.91 21.76 41.73
N CYS A 180 -10.83 20.69 42.50
CA CYS A 180 -10.57 20.77 43.93
C CYS A 180 -9.11 21.21 44.11
N THR A 181 -8.91 22.43 44.59
CA THR A 181 -7.60 22.97 44.95
C THR A 181 -7.16 22.38 46.29
N THR A 182 -6.45 21.26 46.25
CA THR A 182 -5.79 20.73 47.45
C THR A 182 -4.49 21.51 47.69
N PHE A 183 -4.57 22.50 48.59
CA PHE A 183 -3.41 23.11 49.24
C PHE A 183 -2.55 22.03 49.91
N ARG A 184 -1.25 22.01 49.62
CA ARG A 184 -0.27 21.30 50.46
C ARG A 184 0.11 22.20 51.64
N PRO A 185 0.04 21.76 52.91
CA PRO A 185 0.74 22.44 53.98
C PRO A 185 2.22 21.98 53.96
N VAL A 186 3.10 22.97 53.92
CA VAL A 186 4.50 22.85 54.33
C VAL A 186 4.52 22.75 55.86
N ARG A 187 5.33 21.86 56.42
CA ARG A 187 5.84 22.07 57.78
C ARG A 187 7.21 21.41 57.97
N GLU A 188 8.00 22.14 58.75
CA GLU A 188 9.34 21.90 59.31
C GLU A 188 9.63 20.46 59.76
#